data_AF-A0A2N7XSN2-F1
#
_entry.id   AF-A0A2N7XSN2-F1
#
_cell.length_a   1.000
_cell.length_b   1.000
_cell.length_c   1.000
_cell.angle_alpha   90.00
_cell.angle_beta   90.00
_cell.angle_gamma   90.00
#
_symmetry.space_group_name_H-M   'P 1'
#
loop_
_entity.id
_entity.type
_entity.pdbx_description
1 polymer ?
#
loop_
_entity_poly.entity_id
_entity_poly.type
_entity_poly.pdbx_seq_one_letter_code
_entity_poly.pdbx_strand_id
1 'polypeptide(L)'
;LQEIVEFLKDPTKFARLGGKIPKGALLVGSPGTGKTLLARAIAGEAGVPFFTISGSDFVEMFVGVGASRVRDMFEQAKKSAPC
;
A
#
# COMPACT_ATOMS: atom_id res chain seq x y z
N LEU A 1 -9.56 -8.79 -4.61
CA LEU A 1 -9.47 -7.29 -4.65
C LEU A 1 -10.60 -6.65 -3.87
N GLN A 2 -11.85 -7.07 -4.08
CA GLN A 2 -12.99 -6.63 -3.27
C GLN A 2 -12.81 -6.89 -1.77
N GLU A 3 -12.23 -8.04 -1.41
CA GLU A 3 -11.84 -8.35 -0.02
C GLU A 3 -10.84 -7.34 0.57
N ILE A 4 -9.92 -6.80 -0.24
CA ILE A 4 -8.94 -5.80 0.21
C ILE A 4 -9.64 -4.47 0.47
N VAL A 5 -10.57 -4.08 -0.41
CA VAL A 5 -11.39 -2.88 -0.22
C VAL A 5 -12.26 -3.00 1.04
N GLU A 6 -12.93 -4.14 1.23
CA GLU A 6 -13.77 -4.38 2.40
C GLU A 6 -12.95 -4.41 3.69
N PHE A 7 -11.73 -4.96 3.63
CA PHE A 7 -10.77 -4.92 4.72
C PHE A 7 -10.36 -3.49 5.09
N LEU A 8 -10.00 -2.66 4.09
CA LEU A 8 -9.60 -1.27 4.33
C LEU A 8 -10.75 -0.43 4.91
N LYS A 9 -12.01 -0.79 4.60
CA LYS A 9 -13.21 -0.15 5.17
C LYS A 9 -13.52 -0.58 6.60
N ASP A 10 -13.46 -1.88 6.90
CA ASP A 10 -13.75 -2.41 8.24
C ASP A 10 -12.75 -3.50 8.65
N PRO A 11 -11.58 -3.11 9.21
CA PRO A 11 -10.58 -4.06 9.66
C PRO A 11 -11.05 -4.87 10.88
N THR A 12 -12.04 -4.40 11.64
CA THR A 12 -12.51 -5.06 12.86
C THR A 12 -13.35 -6.30 12.58
N LYS A 13 -14.13 -6.27 11.48
CA LYS A 13 -14.93 -7.40 11.01
C LYS A 13 -14.06 -8.63 10.71
N PHE A 14 -12.91 -8.44 10.06
CA PHE A 14 -11.98 -9.52 9.73
C PHE A 14 -11.22 -10.04 10.95
N ALA A 15 -10.85 -9.15 11.89
CA ALA A 15 -10.19 -9.54 13.13
C ALA A 15 -11.09 -10.43 14.02
N ARG A 16 -12.40 -10.15 14.08
CA ARG A 16 -13.38 -10.96 14.83
C ARG A 16 -13.55 -12.37 14.29
N LEU A 17 -13.37 -12.54 12.98
CA LEU A 17 -13.47 -13.83 12.28
C LEU A 17 -12.15 -14.64 12.35
N GLY A 18 -11.12 -14.13 13.03
CA GLY A 18 -9.80 -14.78 13.11
C GLY A 18 -8.97 -14.65 11.82
N GLY A 19 -9.39 -13.79 10.89
CA GLY A 19 -8.68 -13.53 9.64
C GLY A 19 -7.36 -12.80 9.88
N LYS A 20 -6.27 -13.29 9.28
CA LYS A 20 -4.99 -12.58 9.26
C LYS A 20 -5.00 -11.55 8.14
N ILE A 21 -4.63 -10.33 8.49
CA ILE A 21 -4.52 -9.21 7.55
C ILE A 21 -3.39 -9.50 6.55
N PRO A 22 -3.64 -9.50 5.23
CA PRO A 22 -2.58 -9.58 4.25
C PRO A 22 -1.69 -8.33 4.36
N LYS A 23 -0.39 -8.54 4.55
CA LYS A 23 0.58 -7.45 4.75
C LYS A 23 1.00 -6.73 3.45
N GLY A 24 0.57 -7.24 2.30
CA GLY A 24 0.86 -6.67 0.99
C GLY A 24 0.40 -7.58 -0.14
N ALA A 25 0.28 -7.00 -1.34
CA ALA A 25 -0.03 -7.72 -2.57
C ALA A 25 0.94 -7.27 -3.68
N LEU A 26 1.34 -8.21 -4.54
CA LEU A 26 2.20 -7.94 -5.69
C LEU A 26 1.38 -8.06 -6.97
N LEU A 27 1.29 -6.97 -7.74
CA LEU A 27 0.62 -6.96 -9.05
C LEU A 27 1.66 -7.15 -10.16
N VAL A 28 1.53 -8.23 -10.93
CA VAL A 28 2.46 -8.57 -12.03
C VAL A 28 1.72 -8.58 -13.36
N GLY A 29 2.37 -8.08 -14.42
CA GLY A 29 1.85 -8.08 -15.78
C GLY A 29 2.57 -7.08 -16.68
N SER A 30 2.32 -7.14 -17.99
CA SER A 30 2.95 -6.26 -18.99
C SER A 30 2.76 -4.77 -18.69
N PRO A 31 3.64 -3.87 -19.17
CA PRO A 31 3.43 -2.42 -19.06
C PRO A 31 2.05 -2.01 -19.61
N GLY A 32 1.40 -1.02 -18.99
CA GLY A 32 0.10 -0.53 -19.45
C GLY A 32 -1.14 -1.35 -19.06
N THR A 33 -1.00 -2.50 -18.37
CA THR A 33 -2.15 -3.34 -17.95
C THR A 33 -2.94 -2.80 -16.74
N GLY A 34 -2.84 -1.50 -16.43
CA GLY A 34 -3.64 -0.90 -15.37
C GLY A 34 -3.24 -1.24 -13.92
N LYS A 35 -2.06 -1.78 -13.66
CA LYS A 35 -1.61 -2.11 -12.28
C LYS A 35 -1.69 -0.92 -11.32
N THR A 36 -1.15 0.23 -11.72
CA THR A 36 -1.20 1.46 -10.94
C THR A 36 -2.62 2.03 -10.84
N LEU A 37 -3.41 1.89 -11.91
CA LEU A 37 -4.81 2.31 -11.93
C LEU A 37 -5.63 1.51 -10.93
N LEU A 38 -5.43 0.19 -10.88
CA LEU A 38 -6.09 -0.70 -9.96
C LEU A 38 -5.73 -0.37 -8.50
N ALA A 39 -4.45 -0.13 -8.20
CA ALA A 39 -4.03 0.28 -6.86
C ALA A 39 -4.70 1.59 -6.40
N ARG A 40 -4.81 2.58 -7.30
CA ARG A 40 -5.53 3.84 -7.04
C ARG A 40 -7.03 3.62 -6.84
N ALA A 41 -7.63 2.75 -7.67
CA ALA A 41 -9.05 2.42 -7.56
C ALA A 41 -9.38 1.75 -6.22
N ILE A 42 -8.54 0.83 -5.73
CA ILE A 42 -8.72 0.20 -4.41
C ILE A 42 -8.73 1.25 -3.29
N ALA A 43 -7.76 2.16 -3.30
CA ALA A 43 -7.67 3.20 -2.28
C ALA A 43 -8.84 4.19 -2.35
N GLY A 44 -9.25 4.57 -3.57
CA GLY A 44 -10.41 5.43 -3.81
C GLY A 44 -11.72 4.77 -3.37
N GLU A 45 -11.93 3.50 -3.70
CA GLU A 45 -13.10 2.73 -3.28
C GLU A 45 -13.15 2.53 -1.76
N ALA A 46 -12.00 2.35 -1.12
CA ALA A 46 -11.88 2.22 0.32
C ALA A 46 -11.95 3.56 1.08
N GLY A 47 -11.76 4.70 0.39
CA GLY A 47 -11.73 6.03 0.99
C GLY A 47 -10.50 6.28 1.86
N VAL A 48 -9.37 5.60 1.58
CA VAL A 48 -8.14 5.69 2.37
C VAL A 48 -7.03 6.44 1.60
N PRO A 49 -6.07 7.10 2.30
CA PRO A 49 -4.96 7.79 1.66
C PRO A 49 -4.07 6.84 0.83
N PHE A 50 -3.74 7.22 -0.40
CA PHE A 50 -2.89 6.41 -1.29
C PHE A 50 -1.47 6.99 -1.40
N PHE A 51 -0.48 6.27 -0.85
CA PHE A 51 0.93 6.64 -0.95
C PHE A 51 1.61 5.91 -2.11
N THR A 52 2.31 6.64 -2.98
CA THR A 52 3.07 6.07 -4.10
C THR A 52 4.52 6.47 -4.04
N ILE A 53 5.40 5.49 -4.22
CA ILE A 53 6.84 5.71 -4.39
C ILE A 53 7.33 4.83 -5.54
N SER A 54 8.22 5.36 -6.37
CA SER A 54 8.86 4.54 -7.40
C SER A 54 10.02 3.77 -6.80
N GLY A 55 10.21 2.52 -7.22
CA GLY A 55 11.36 1.71 -6.81
C GLY A 55 12.70 2.36 -7.18
N SER A 56 12.71 3.15 -8.26
CA SER A 56 13.87 3.95 -8.69
C SER A 56 14.29 5.00 -7.67
N ASP A 57 13.35 5.52 -6.86
CA ASP A 57 13.59 6.62 -5.93
C ASP A 57 14.42 6.18 -4.71
N PHE A 58 14.67 4.87 -4.58
CA PHE A 58 15.49 4.27 -3.54
C PHE A 58 16.94 4.01 -3.98
N VAL A 59 17.24 4.12 -5.28
CA VAL A 59 18.59 3.89 -5.81
C VAL A 59 19.27 5.23 -5.99
N GLU A 60 19.98 5.68 -4.96
CA GLU A 60 20.76 6.92 -5.00
C GLU A 60 22.25 6.66 -4.80
N MET A 61 23.09 7.59 -5.28
CA MET A 61 24.56 7.50 -5.18
C MET A 61 25.07 7.56 -3.72
N PHE A 62 24.23 8.01 -2.78
CA PHE A 62 24.60 8.19 -1.37
C PHE A 62 24.09 7.04 -0.49
N VAL A 63 25.03 6.43 0.23
CA VAL A 63 24.77 5.30 1.13
C VAL A 63 23.79 5.70 2.22
N GLY A 64 22.75 4.88 2.43
CA GLY A 64 21.80 5.03 3.54
C GLY A 64 20.62 5.97 3.30
N VAL A 65 20.67 6.82 2.27
CA VAL A 65 19.57 7.76 1.95
C VAL A 65 18.31 7.02 1.50
N GLY A 66 18.45 6.00 0.64
CA GLY A 66 17.33 5.16 0.22
C GLY A 66 16.65 4.43 1.39
N ALA A 67 17.45 3.92 2.34
CA ALA A 67 16.93 3.22 3.51
C ALA A 67 16.17 4.16 4.48
N SER A 68 16.61 5.41 4.63
CA SER A 68 15.88 6.40 5.43
C SER A 68 14.51 6.69 4.83
N ARG A 69 14.44 6.92 3.51
CA ARG A 69 13.17 7.23 2.82
C ARG A 69 12.13 6.12 2.98
N VAL A 70 12.55 4.85 2.91
CA VAL A 70 11.63 3.72 3.16
C VAL A 70 11.04 3.85 4.56
N ARG A 71 11.88 4.06 5.58
CA ARG A 71 11.40 4.17 6.98
C ARG A 71 10.47 5.35 7.17
N ASP A 72 10.85 6.52 6.67
CA ASP A 72 10.06 7.75 6.83
C ASP A 72 8.69 7.61 6.15
N MET A 73 8.65 7.00 4.97
CA MET A 73 7.39 6.69 4.26
C MET A 73 6.50 5.76 5.09
N PHE A 74 7.05 4.66 5.63
CA PHE A 74 6.29 3.75 6.48
C PHE A 74 5.83 4.40 7.79
N GLU A 75 6.61 5.33 8.34
CA GLU A 75 6.23 6.06 9.55
C GLU A 75 5.06 7.02 9.28
N GLN A 76 5.09 7.73 8.14
CA GLN A 76 3.98 8.58 7.70
C GLN A 76 2.72 7.75 7.42
N ALA A 77 2.84 6.62 6.72
CA ALA A 77 1.72 5.72 6.46
C ALA A 77 1.07 5.21 7.76
N LYS A 78 1.89 4.81 8.75
CA LYS A 78 1.37 4.39 10.07
C LYS A 78 0.60 5.49 10.80
N LYS A 79 0.97 6.76 10.64
CA LYS A 79 0.26 7.91 11.23
C LYS A 79 -1.09 8.16 10.55
N SER A 80 -1.24 7.76 9.29
CA SER A 80 -2.46 7.89 8.50
C SER A 80 -3.30 6.62 8.42
N ALA A 81 -3.08 5.65 9.32
CA ALA A 81 -3.81 4.39 9.32
C ALA A 81 -5.31 4.60 9.63
N PRO A 82 -6.24 3.92 8.92
CA PRO A 82 -6.01 2.97 7.82
C PRO A 82 -5.68 3.68 6.49
N CYS A 83 -4.58 3.25 5.84
CA CYS A 83 -4.09 3.69 4.53
C CYS A 83 -3.71 2.50 3.65
#